data_AF-A0A177I045-F1
#
_entry.id   AF-A0A177I045-F1
#
_cell.length_a   1.000
_cell.length_b   1.000
_cell.length_c   1.000
_cell.angle_alpha   90.00
_cell.angle_beta   90.00
_cell.angle_gamma   90.00
#
_symmetry.space_group_name_H-M   'P 1'
#
loop_
_entity.id
_entity.type
_entity.pdbx_description
1 polymer ?
#
loop_
_entity_poly.entity_id
_entity_poly.type
_entity_poly.pdbx_seq_one_letter_code
_entity_poly.pdbx_strand_id
1 'polypeptide(L)'
;MLRLAGQDTISWPYRRRRAALEELFVEHGLTAPWALCPSTTDPDTAREWLSWTAVGLEGLVFKRLDDPYRPAVRGWQKHKVRETTEAIVGAVTGTLAAPRSLLLGRYDTGERLQYTGRTTSLPQTDSSALASLLAPAGDEHPWTGWTFRPPRIRV
;
A
#
# COMPACT_ATOMS: atom_id res chain seq x y z
N MET A 1 6.74 -15.25 16.32
CA MET A 1 7.58 -16.44 16.60
C MET A 1 7.22 -17.54 15.62
N LEU A 2 8.17 -18.24 15.00
CA LEU A 2 7.88 -19.48 14.24
C LEU A 2 8.60 -20.69 14.85
N ARG A 3 9.70 -20.46 15.56
CA ARG A 3 10.46 -21.45 16.32
C ARG A 3 10.91 -20.85 17.64
N LEU A 4 10.95 -21.64 18.71
CA LEU A 4 11.41 -21.23 20.03
C LEU A 4 12.18 -22.40 20.67
N ALA A 5 13.39 -22.17 21.15
CA ALA A 5 14.23 -23.19 21.81
C ALA A 5 14.31 -24.53 21.05
N GLY A 6 14.42 -24.47 19.72
CA GLY A 6 14.49 -25.67 18.87
C GLY A 6 13.14 -26.33 18.53
N GLN A 7 12.02 -25.84 19.07
CA GLN A 7 10.68 -26.35 18.78
C GLN A 7 9.94 -25.47 17.76
N ASP A 8 9.30 -26.11 16.78
CA ASP A 8 8.42 -25.42 15.84
C ASP A 8 7.10 -25.03 16.51
N THR A 9 6.72 -23.76 16.34
CA THR A 9 5.50 -23.18 16.96
C THR A 9 4.42 -22.88 15.92
N ILE A 10 4.60 -23.32 14.66
CA ILE A 10 3.70 -22.99 13.55
C ILE A 10 2.28 -23.56 13.75
N SER A 11 2.14 -24.68 14.45
CA SER A 11 0.85 -25.28 14.81
C SER A 11 0.15 -24.58 15.97
N TRP A 12 0.87 -23.73 16.72
CA TRP A 12 0.27 -23.03 17.86
C TRP A 12 -0.70 -21.94 17.39
N PRO A 13 -1.76 -21.67 18.18
CA PRO A 13 -2.56 -20.46 18.04
C PRO A 13 -1.71 -19.19 17.97
N TYR A 14 -2.12 -18.21 17.16
CA TYR A 14 -1.44 -16.92 17.07
C TYR A 14 -1.26 -16.25 18.45
N ARG A 15 -2.28 -16.27 19.31
CA ARG A 15 -2.21 -15.70 20.67
C ARG A 15 -1.04 -16.25 21.48
N ARG A 16 -0.81 -17.57 21.41
CA ARG A 16 0.28 -18.24 22.13
C ARG A 16 1.64 -17.85 21.55
N ARG A 17 1.75 -17.78 20.22
CA ARG A 17 2.98 -17.34 19.56
C ARG A 17 3.32 -15.88 19.81
N ARG A 18 2.30 -15.03 19.98
CA ARG A 18 2.48 -13.61 20.28
C ARG A 18 2.99 -13.43 21.71
N ALA A 19 2.34 -14.07 22.68
CA ALA A 19 2.78 -14.07 24.08
C ALA A 19 4.23 -14.56 24.23
N ALA A 20 4.58 -15.70 23.60
CA ALA A 20 5.94 -16.22 23.64
C ALA A 20 6.98 -15.26 23.01
N LEU A 21 6.57 -14.42 22.04
CA LEU A 21 7.44 -13.41 21.44
C LEU A 21 7.61 -12.19 22.35
N GLU A 22 6.54 -11.79 23.05
CA GLU A 22 6.58 -10.72 24.05
C GLU A 22 7.45 -11.12 25.25
N GLU A 23 7.28 -12.34 25.75
CA GLU A 23 8.08 -12.93 26.82
C GLU A 23 9.57 -12.98 26.46
N LEU A 24 9.91 -13.45 25.25
CA LEU A 24 11.30 -13.45 24.77
C LEU A 24 11.92 -12.05 24.77
N PHE A 25 11.14 -11.02 24.41
CA PHE A 25 11.61 -9.62 24.48
C PHE A 25 11.89 -9.18 25.91
N VAL A 26 11.03 -9.54 26.86
CA VAL A 26 11.21 -9.23 28.28
C VAL A 26 12.41 -9.97 28.85
N GLU A 27 12.48 -11.28 28.68
CA GLU A 27 13.55 -12.14 29.22
C GLU A 27 14.94 -11.70 28.78
N HIS A 28 15.08 -11.27 27.53
CA HIS A 28 16.36 -10.87 26.95
C HIS A 28 16.58 -9.36 26.96
N GLY A 29 15.67 -8.57 27.55
CA GLY A 29 15.76 -7.11 27.57
C GLY A 29 15.89 -6.49 26.17
N LEU A 30 15.20 -7.06 25.18
CA LEU A 30 15.32 -6.63 23.79
C LEU A 30 14.71 -5.24 23.62
N THR A 31 15.57 -4.30 23.26
CA THR A 31 15.21 -2.91 22.92
C THR A 31 15.90 -2.53 21.61
N ALA A 32 15.99 -1.23 21.30
CA ALA A 32 16.61 -0.74 20.06
C ALA A 32 17.95 -1.46 19.76
N PRO A 33 18.16 -1.94 18.52
CA PRO A 33 17.37 -1.67 17.30
C PRO A 33 16.14 -2.58 17.11
N TRP A 34 15.84 -3.47 18.07
CA TRP A 34 14.71 -4.38 17.99
C TRP A 34 13.43 -3.72 18.50
N ALA A 35 12.32 -3.94 17.79
CA ALA A 35 11.00 -3.47 18.19
C ALA A 35 9.95 -4.55 17.91
N LEU A 36 9.00 -4.69 18.83
CA LEU A 36 7.79 -5.45 18.55
C LEU A 36 6.85 -4.59 17.70
N CYS A 37 6.35 -5.17 16.61
CA CYS A 37 5.24 -4.57 15.90
C CYS A 37 4.04 -4.45 16.86
N PRO A 38 3.45 -3.25 17.03
CA PRO A 38 2.28 -3.06 17.87
C PRO A 38 1.15 -4.02 17.46
N SER A 39 0.45 -4.54 18.46
CA SER A 39 -0.69 -5.44 18.27
C SER A 39 -1.74 -5.16 19.34
N THR A 40 -3.01 -5.16 18.96
CA THR A 40 -4.14 -4.95 19.86
C THR A 40 -5.27 -5.90 19.51
N THR A 41 -6.06 -6.26 20.52
CA THR A 41 -7.37 -6.91 20.36
C THR A 41 -8.52 -5.94 20.61
N ASP A 42 -8.22 -4.71 21.03
CA ASP A 42 -9.19 -3.66 21.26
C ASP A 42 -9.57 -2.96 19.94
N PRO A 43 -10.86 -3.00 19.54
CA PRO A 43 -11.34 -2.31 18.36
C PRO A 43 -11.13 -0.79 18.41
N ASP A 44 -11.17 -0.15 19.57
CA ASP A 44 -11.04 1.30 19.69
C ASP A 44 -9.61 1.73 19.37
N THR A 45 -8.62 1.08 19.98
CA THR A 45 -7.20 1.20 19.62
C THR A 45 -6.96 0.95 18.12
N ALA A 46 -7.59 -0.08 17.55
CA ALA A 46 -7.43 -0.38 16.12
C ALA A 46 -7.98 0.74 15.22
N ARG A 47 -9.13 1.34 15.57
CA ARG A 47 -9.69 2.48 14.84
C ARG A 47 -8.82 3.72 14.97
N GLU A 48 -8.25 3.96 16.15
CA GLU A 48 -7.30 5.05 16.37
C GLU A 48 -6.09 4.89 15.45
N TRP A 49 -5.46 3.70 15.39
CA TRP A 49 -4.31 3.48 14.52
C TRP A 49 -4.61 3.73 13.05
N LEU A 50 -5.83 3.45 12.58
CA LEU A 50 -6.22 3.73 11.20
C LEU A 50 -6.28 5.24 10.88
N SER A 51 -6.25 6.13 11.87
CA SER A 51 -6.11 7.58 11.66
C SER A 51 -4.65 8.03 11.45
N TRP A 52 -3.67 7.16 11.66
CA TRP A 52 -2.24 7.48 11.67
C TRP A 52 -1.58 7.42 10.28
N THR A 53 -2.31 7.62 9.20
CA THR A 53 -1.75 7.59 7.83
C THR A 53 -0.67 8.65 7.63
N ALA A 54 -0.82 9.82 8.26
CA ALA A 54 0.13 10.92 8.20
C ALA A 54 1.52 10.58 8.78
N VAL A 55 1.60 9.61 9.70
CA VAL A 55 2.88 9.13 10.27
C VAL A 55 3.39 7.87 9.58
N GLY A 56 2.84 7.54 8.41
CA GLY A 56 3.31 6.45 7.54
C GLY A 56 2.66 5.08 7.82
N LEU A 57 1.63 5.01 8.66
CA LEU A 57 0.87 3.78 8.86
C LEU A 57 -0.04 3.52 7.66
N GLU A 58 0.28 2.52 6.83
CA GLU A 58 -0.53 2.19 5.64
C GLU A 58 -1.87 1.50 5.99
N GLY A 59 -1.94 0.80 7.12
CA GLY A 59 -3.11 0.08 7.57
C GLY A 59 -2.80 -1.05 8.54
N LEU A 60 -3.76 -1.96 8.71
CA LEU A 60 -3.73 -3.05 9.68
C LEU A 60 -3.71 -4.43 9.02
N VAL A 61 -3.10 -5.39 9.70
CA VAL A 61 -3.17 -6.82 9.36
C VAL A 61 -3.93 -7.55 10.45
N PHE A 62 -5.10 -8.07 10.11
CA PHE A 62 -5.94 -8.85 11.00
C PHE A 62 -5.55 -10.33 10.91
N LYS A 63 -5.33 -10.93 12.09
CA LYS A 63 -4.97 -12.33 12.27
C LYS A 63 -5.94 -12.92 13.27
N ARG A 64 -6.53 -14.07 12.96
CA ARG A 64 -7.36 -14.81 13.93
C ARG A 64 -6.47 -15.29 15.07
N LEU A 65 -6.92 -15.08 16.31
CA LEU A 65 -6.13 -15.40 17.50
C LEU A 65 -5.85 -16.90 17.65
N ASP A 66 -6.79 -17.73 17.20
CA ASP A 66 -6.72 -19.19 17.32
C ASP A 66 -6.11 -19.89 16.10
N ASP A 67 -5.78 -19.14 15.04
CA ASP A 67 -5.25 -19.74 13.81
C ASP A 67 -3.77 -20.14 13.94
N PRO A 68 -3.40 -21.34 13.45
CA PRO A 68 -2.00 -21.69 13.24
C PRO A 68 -1.41 -20.86 12.10
N TYR A 69 -0.08 -20.87 11.99
CA TYR A 69 0.63 -20.25 10.89
C TYR A 69 0.68 -21.29 9.78
N ARG A 70 0.16 -20.93 8.61
CA ARG A 70 0.13 -21.81 7.44
C ARG A 70 1.07 -21.21 6.39
N PRO A 71 2.27 -21.78 6.22
CA PRO A 71 3.19 -21.35 5.18
C PRO A 71 2.52 -21.37 3.81
N ALA A 72 2.82 -20.38 2.96
CA ALA A 72 2.28 -20.22 1.61
C ALA A 72 0.75 -20.05 1.50
N VAL A 73 0.02 -19.85 2.61
CA VAL A 73 -1.42 -19.62 2.61
C VAL A 73 -1.75 -18.15 2.81
N ARG A 74 -2.68 -17.61 1.99
CA ARG A 74 -3.23 -16.26 2.14
C ARG A 74 -4.35 -16.24 3.21
N GLY A 75 -3.97 -16.43 4.47
CA GLY A 75 -4.92 -16.54 5.59
C GLY A 75 -5.16 -15.24 6.38
N TRP A 76 -4.39 -14.19 6.13
CA TRP A 76 -4.51 -12.92 6.88
C TRP A 76 -5.21 -11.85 6.07
N GLN A 77 -6.04 -11.06 6.75
CA GLN A 77 -6.77 -9.96 6.13
C GLN A 77 -5.96 -8.68 6.29
N LYS A 78 -5.87 -7.90 5.22
CA LYS A 78 -5.17 -6.61 5.20
C LYS A 78 -6.22 -5.52 4.98
N HIS A 79 -6.28 -4.58 5.89
CA HIS A 79 -7.09 -3.37 5.76
C HIS A 79 -6.15 -2.21 5.53
N LYS A 80 -6.13 -1.66 4.31
CA LYS A 80 -5.31 -0.49 3.98
C LYS A 80 -6.18 0.75 3.97
N VAL A 81 -5.73 1.81 4.62
CA VAL A 81 -6.37 3.12 4.48
C VAL A 81 -6.08 3.62 3.07
N ARG A 82 -7.10 4.16 2.41
CA ARG A 82 -6.98 4.70 1.06
C ARG A 82 -7.45 6.14 1.09
N GLU A 83 -6.61 7.02 0.58
CA GLU A 83 -7.00 8.38 0.27
C GLU A 83 -7.29 8.47 -1.22
N THR A 84 -8.34 9.20 -1.57
CA THR A 84 -8.70 9.49 -2.95
C THR A 84 -8.52 10.98 -3.17
N THR A 85 -7.90 11.32 -4.29
CA THR A 85 -7.72 12.69 -4.72
C THR A 85 -8.01 12.77 -6.21
N GLU A 86 -8.42 13.94 -6.67
CA GLU A 86 -8.61 14.19 -8.08
C GLU A 86 -7.26 14.52 -8.74
N ALA A 87 -7.11 14.09 -9.97
CA ALA A 87 -5.94 14.38 -10.79
C ALA A 87 -6.35 14.53 -12.25
N ILE A 88 -5.55 15.30 -12.98
CA ILE A 88 -5.72 15.54 -14.40
C ILE A 88 -5.00 14.42 -15.16
N VAL A 89 -5.68 13.83 -16.14
CA VAL A 89 -5.03 12.92 -17.10
C VAL A 89 -4.29 13.78 -18.11
N GLY A 90 -2.96 13.83 -18.02
CA GLY A 90 -2.13 14.59 -18.97
C GLY A 90 -1.53 13.73 -20.08
N ALA A 91 -1.52 12.39 -19.92
CA ALA A 91 -1.09 11.48 -20.97
C ALA A 91 -1.61 10.06 -20.72
N VAL A 92 -1.50 9.20 -21.73
CA VAL A 92 -1.79 7.76 -21.62
C VAL A 92 -0.65 6.93 -22.19
N THR A 93 -0.56 5.66 -21.76
CA THR A 93 0.20 4.65 -22.53
C THR A 93 -0.75 3.86 -23.41
N GLY A 94 -0.27 3.36 -24.56
CA GLY A 94 -1.16 2.80 -25.59
C GLY A 94 -1.66 3.91 -26.53
N THR A 95 -2.76 3.66 -27.22
CA THR A 95 -3.41 4.67 -28.08
C THR A 95 -4.55 5.35 -27.33
N LEU A 96 -5.01 6.51 -27.82
CA LEU A 96 -6.19 7.17 -27.23
C LEU A 96 -7.46 6.32 -27.33
N ALA A 97 -7.57 5.50 -28.37
CA ALA A 97 -8.68 4.55 -28.54
C ALA A 97 -8.57 3.30 -27.66
N ALA A 98 -7.39 3.01 -27.13
CA ALA A 98 -7.13 1.84 -26.28
C ALA A 98 -6.06 2.17 -25.22
N PRO A 99 -6.38 3.08 -24.26
CA PRO A 99 -5.44 3.48 -23.23
C PRO A 99 -5.17 2.31 -22.29
N ARG A 100 -3.89 2.02 -22.02
CA ARG A 100 -3.45 0.95 -21.12
C ARG A 100 -3.21 1.44 -19.69
N SER A 101 -2.80 2.69 -19.53
CA SER A 101 -2.62 3.33 -18.22
C SER A 101 -2.70 4.85 -18.37
N LEU A 102 -3.13 5.54 -17.32
CA LEU A 102 -3.20 7.00 -17.28
C LEU A 102 -1.98 7.57 -16.56
N LEU A 103 -1.43 8.66 -17.08
CA LEU A 103 -0.41 9.48 -16.42
C LEU A 103 -1.12 10.69 -15.82
N LEU A 104 -1.01 10.80 -14.51
CA LEU A 104 -1.78 11.71 -13.69
C LEU A 104 -0.91 12.88 -13.23
N GLY A 105 -1.50 14.07 -13.21
CA GLY A 105 -0.85 15.27 -12.72
C GLY A 105 -1.79 16.19 -11.96
N ARG A 106 -1.20 17.12 -11.20
CA ARG A 106 -1.92 18.16 -10.47
C ARG A 106 -1.17 19.47 -10.61
N TYR A 107 -1.89 20.58 -10.72
CA TYR A 107 -1.27 21.90 -10.75
C TYR A 107 -0.71 22.25 -9.37
N ASP A 108 0.54 22.73 -9.33
CA ASP A 108 1.11 23.36 -8.15
C ASP A 108 0.63 24.81 -8.01
N THR A 109 1.06 25.50 -6.95
CA THR A 109 0.73 26.91 -6.70
C THR A 109 1.30 27.88 -7.74
N GLY A 110 2.20 27.43 -8.61
CA GLY A 110 2.76 28.18 -9.72
C GLY A 110 2.19 27.78 -11.07
N GLU A 111 0.99 27.17 -11.10
CA GLU A 111 0.28 26.75 -12.31
C GLU A 111 1.06 25.77 -13.20
N ARG A 112 1.98 24.98 -12.62
CA ARG A 112 2.68 23.92 -13.36
C ARG A 112 2.03 22.56 -13.11
N LEU A 113 1.75 21.82 -14.19
CA LEU A 113 1.21 20.47 -14.11
C LEU A 113 2.30 19.49 -13.65
N GLN A 114 2.30 19.16 -12.36
CA GLN A 114 3.25 18.23 -11.75
C GLN A 114 2.78 16.79 -11.93
N TYR A 115 3.67 15.91 -12.38
CA TYR A 115 3.39 14.48 -12.46
C TYR A 115 3.24 13.87 -11.07
N THR A 116 2.08 13.25 -10.78
CA THR A 116 1.77 12.65 -9.48
C THR A 116 1.81 11.13 -9.50
N GLY A 117 1.73 10.51 -10.68
CA GLY A 117 1.85 9.06 -10.80
C GLY A 117 1.18 8.48 -12.03
N ARG A 118 1.15 7.16 -12.07
CA ARG A 118 0.54 6.38 -13.14
C ARG A 118 -0.37 5.32 -12.56
N THR A 119 -1.51 5.09 -13.18
CA THR A 119 -2.40 4.00 -12.79
C THR A 119 -1.73 2.64 -13.01
N THR A 120 -2.27 1.59 -12.39
CA THR A 120 -2.03 0.23 -12.87
C THR A 120 -2.62 0.04 -14.28
N SER A 121 -2.37 -1.11 -14.89
CA SER A 121 -3.02 -1.47 -16.15
C SER A 121 -4.53 -1.37 -16.02
N LEU A 122 -5.15 -0.66 -16.95
CA LEU A 122 -6.59 -0.50 -17.01
C LEU A 122 -7.23 -1.84 -17.44
N PRO A 123 -8.27 -2.30 -16.74
CA PRO A 123 -9.18 -3.32 -17.27
C PRO A 123 -9.77 -2.88 -18.61
N GLN A 124 -10.14 -3.84 -19.46
CA GLN A 124 -10.69 -3.54 -20.79
C GLN A 124 -11.93 -2.63 -20.73
N THR A 125 -12.80 -2.85 -19.75
CA THR A 125 -14.00 -2.03 -19.55
C THR A 125 -13.66 -0.56 -19.29
N ASP A 126 -12.70 -0.30 -18.39
CA ASP A 126 -12.27 1.06 -18.05
C ASP A 126 -11.54 1.71 -19.23
N SER A 127 -10.72 0.94 -19.96
CA SER A 127 -10.03 1.40 -21.17
C SER A 127 -11.03 1.90 -22.21
N SER A 128 -12.07 1.11 -22.51
CA SER A 128 -13.12 1.47 -23.46
C SER A 128 -13.94 2.68 -23.01
N ALA A 129 -14.27 2.75 -21.71
CA ALA A 129 -15.02 3.87 -21.16
C ALA A 129 -14.23 5.18 -21.20
N LEU A 130 -12.92 5.13 -20.97
CA LEU A 130 -12.05 6.30 -21.01
C LEU A 130 -11.72 6.74 -22.44
N ALA A 131 -11.64 5.82 -23.39
CA ALA A 131 -11.33 6.14 -24.78
C ALA A 131 -12.30 7.17 -25.39
N SER A 132 -13.57 7.16 -24.98
CA SER A 132 -14.58 8.13 -25.45
C SER A 132 -14.48 9.51 -24.76
N LEU A 133 -13.76 9.61 -23.64
CA LEU A 133 -13.59 10.83 -22.85
C LEU A 133 -12.26 11.53 -23.11
N LEU A 134 -11.32 10.87 -23.78
CA LEU A 134 -10.00 11.40 -24.08
C LEU A 134 -9.99 12.12 -25.42
N ALA A 135 -9.34 13.27 -25.46
CA ALA A 135 -9.03 14.00 -26.68
C ALA A 135 -7.51 14.09 -26.86
N PRO A 136 -7.01 14.17 -28.11
CA PRO A 136 -5.64 14.54 -28.36
C PRO A 136 -5.31 15.89 -27.71
N ALA A 137 -4.13 15.98 -27.10
CA ALA A 137 -3.64 17.25 -26.59
C ALA A 137 -3.18 18.15 -27.75
N GLY A 138 -3.33 19.48 -27.60
CA GLY A 138 -2.77 20.46 -28.53
C GLY A 138 -1.26 20.64 -28.36
N ASP A 139 -0.64 21.40 -29.27
CA ASP A 139 0.82 21.57 -29.31
C ASP A 139 1.40 22.23 -28.04
N GLU A 140 0.60 23.04 -27.35
CA GLU A 140 0.98 23.73 -26.11
C GLU A 140 0.81 22.86 -24.84
N HIS A 141 0.65 21.55 -24.99
CA HIS A 141 0.47 20.67 -23.85
C HIS A 141 1.66 20.77 -22.86
N PRO A 142 1.42 20.93 -21.54
CA PRO A 142 2.49 21.14 -20.55
C PRO A 142 3.55 20.03 -20.47
N TRP A 143 3.22 18.83 -20.96
CA TRP A 143 4.12 17.68 -20.99
C TRP A 143 4.69 17.36 -22.38
N THR A 144 4.56 18.26 -23.35
CA THR A 144 5.24 18.10 -24.65
C THR A 144 6.75 17.96 -24.43
N GLY A 145 7.34 16.89 -24.99
CA GLY A 145 8.77 16.57 -24.84
C GLY A 145 9.18 15.89 -23.53
N TRP A 146 8.24 15.60 -22.62
CA TRP A 146 8.56 14.94 -21.35
C TRP A 146 8.80 13.44 -21.51
N THR A 147 9.71 12.90 -20.70
CA THR A 147 9.89 11.45 -20.53
C THR A 147 9.57 11.05 -19.09
N PHE A 148 8.52 10.25 -18.94
CA PHE A 148 8.11 9.74 -17.62
C PHE A 148 8.87 8.48 -17.28
N ARG A 149 9.69 8.54 -16.23
CA ARG A 149 10.36 7.37 -15.66
C ARG A 149 9.64 6.95 -14.37
N PRO A 150 9.58 5.64 -14.05
CA PRO A 150 9.08 5.23 -12.74
C PRO A 150 9.93 5.90 -11.64
N PRO A 151 9.32 6.36 -10.53
CA PRO A 151 10.06 6.98 -9.45
C PRO A 151 11.13 6.01 -8.95
N ARG A 152 12.35 6.53 -8.72
CA ARG A 152 13.38 5.78 -7.99
C ARG A 152 12.90 5.67 -6.55
N ILE A 153 12.60 4.45 -6.10
CA ILE A 153 12.39 4.18 -4.68
C ILE A 153 13.74 4.45 -4.00
N ARG A 154 13.84 5.57 -3.28
CA ARG A 154 14.90 5.76 -2.30
C ARG A 154 14.42 5.07 -1.04
N VAL A 155 15.08 3.97 -0.69
CA VAL A 155 14.95 3.32 0.63
C VAL A 155 15.85 4.05 1.60
#